data_AF-A0A420EE59-F1
#
_entry.id   AF-A0A420EE59-F1
#
_cell.length_a   1.000
_cell.length_b   1.000
_cell.length_c   1.000
_cell.angle_alpha   90.00
_cell.angle_beta   90.00
_cell.angle_gamma   90.00
#
_symmetry.space_group_name_H-M   'P 1'
#
loop_
_entity.id
_entity.type
_entity.pdbx_description
1 polymer ?
#
loop_
_entity_poly.entity_id
_entity_poly.type
_entity_poly.pdbx_seq_one_letter_code
_entity_poly.pdbx_strand_id
1 'polypeptide(L)'
;MNMQFEKIAQSIAADGIIASSDILALRRTGWSDGEITPSQAKAIFDLNDALTERPEEWVDFFVEAIGDHVLNGIDPKGHVSEEQGYWLISRLSDSGHLNSMAELHLLTRLVEQADSVPENLRCFILEELERAILTGTGPTRCGGELAANHVTSAECTILRRVIFAPASDRPAAVSKREADLLFRIKQATRHAENAPEWEQLFVQGVANYLRGFSPSNAQLSRKKAKALDKFMSDRNHHAGRFLGRMAQEAPNSMGVVFGRKRTDSTVSLDKQVARAAQISTTEQKWLDDHLGPRGERDDYDCALLAFLSEERG
;
A
#
# COMPACT_ATOMS: atom_id res chain seq x y z
N MET A 1 -29.54 -14.94 15.79
CA MET A 1 -28.65 -14.32 16.79
C MET A 1 -28.19 -12.91 16.39
N ASN A 2 -28.34 -12.48 15.12
CA ASN A 2 -28.06 -11.11 14.65
C ASN A 2 -28.61 -9.97 15.53
N MET A 3 -29.83 -10.12 16.06
CA MET A 3 -30.42 -9.10 16.94
C MET A 3 -29.60 -8.81 18.22
N GLN A 4 -28.80 -9.76 18.71
CA GLN A 4 -27.98 -9.52 19.90
C GLN A 4 -26.76 -8.65 19.57
N PHE A 5 -26.07 -8.94 18.47
CA PHE A 5 -24.96 -8.12 17.98
C PHE A 5 -25.40 -6.69 17.71
N GLU A 6 -26.48 -6.53 16.95
CA GLU A 6 -27.01 -5.21 16.56
C GLU A 6 -27.42 -4.37 17.78
N LYS A 7 -28.02 -4.99 18.81
CA LYS A 7 -28.38 -4.29 20.05
C LYS A 7 -27.14 -3.83 20.83
N ILE A 8 -26.09 -4.65 20.90
CA ILE A 8 -24.84 -4.27 21.55
C ILE A 8 -24.22 -3.09 20.80
N ALA A 9 -24.09 -3.19 19.47
CA ALA A 9 -23.55 -2.13 18.64
C ALA A 9 -24.33 -0.81 18.77
N GLN A 10 -25.68 -0.87 18.76
CA GLN A 10 -26.54 0.31 18.94
C GLN A 10 -26.37 0.96 20.31
N SER A 11 -26.24 0.16 21.38
CA SER A 11 -26.01 0.70 22.73
C SER A 11 -24.68 1.47 22.80
N ILE A 12 -23.61 0.88 22.25
CA ILE A 12 -22.28 1.51 22.24
C ILE A 12 -22.30 2.78 21.37
N ALA A 13 -22.96 2.72 20.20
CA ALA A 13 -23.07 3.86 19.30
C ALA A 13 -23.83 5.04 19.94
N ALA A 14 -24.82 4.76 20.80
CA ALA A 14 -25.53 5.80 21.54
C ALA A 14 -24.64 6.50 22.58
N ASP A 15 -23.70 5.76 23.18
CA ASP A 15 -22.75 6.28 24.17
C ASP A 15 -21.53 6.95 23.50
N GLY A 16 -21.19 6.57 22.27
CA GLY A 16 -20.07 7.11 21.49
C GLY A 16 -18.68 6.74 22.02
N ILE A 17 -18.63 5.86 23.03
CA ILE A 17 -17.43 5.38 23.72
C ILE A 17 -17.47 3.85 23.72
N ILE A 18 -16.35 3.22 23.39
CA ILE A 18 -16.23 1.76 23.38
C ILE A 18 -15.17 1.29 24.36
N ALA A 19 -15.51 0.31 25.21
CA ALA A 19 -14.57 -0.36 26.10
C ALA A 19 -14.10 -1.71 25.54
N SER A 20 -12.96 -2.21 26.03
CA SER A 20 -12.44 -3.54 25.63
C SER A 20 -13.44 -4.68 25.91
N SER A 21 -14.28 -4.57 26.95
CA SER A 21 -15.35 -5.54 27.22
C SER A 21 -16.40 -5.57 26.12
N ASP A 22 -16.69 -4.43 25.52
CA ASP A 22 -17.67 -4.29 24.45
C ASP A 22 -17.14 -4.91 23.16
N ILE A 23 -15.87 -4.66 22.86
CA ILE A 23 -15.17 -5.29 21.72
C ILE A 23 -15.19 -6.82 21.87
N LEU A 24 -14.89 -7.35 23.07
CA LEU A 24 -14.98 -8.79 23.32
C LEU A 24 -16.41 -9.34 23.14
N ALA A 25 -17.43 -8.58 23.54
CA ALA A 25 -18.82 -8.96 23.34
C ALA A 25 -19.20 -8.97 21.84
N LEU A 26 -18.77 -7.96 21.09
CA LEU A 26 -18.95 -7.90 19.63
C LEU A 26 -18.23 -9.06 18.93
N ARG A 27 -17.00 -9.40 19.33
CA ARG A 27 -16.26 -10.54 18.76
C ARG A 27 -16.97 -11.87 19.00
N ARG A 28 -17.47 -12.11 20.22
CA ARG A 28 -18.19 -13.35 20.56
C ARG A 28 -19.49 -13.51 19.80
N THR A 29 -20.20 -12.39 19.57
CA THR A 29 -21.51 -12.40 18.91
C THR A 29 -21.43 -12.23 17.39
N GLY A 30 -20.34 -11.64 16.88
CA GLY A 30 -20.12 -11.40 15.45
C GLY A 30 -19.90 -12.69 14.69
N TRP A 31 -18.98 -13.54 15.15
CA TRP A 31 -18.64 -14.82 14.51
C TRP A 31 -19.34 -16.03 15.14
N SER A 32 -20.47 -15.85 15.83
CA SER A 32 -21.19 -16.99 16.41
C SER A 32 -21.60 -18.02 15.35
N ASP A 33 -21.92 -17.54 14.14
CA ASP A 33 -22.31 -18.35 12.99
C ASP A 33 -21.14 -18.55 11.99
N GLY A 34 -19.92 -18.15 12.36
CA GLY A 34 -18.69 -18.33 11.58
C GLY A 34 -18.37 -17.24 10.55
N GLU A 35 -19.29 -16.29 10.31
CA GLU A 35 -19.12 -15.20 9.35
C GLU A 35 -19.79 -13.91 9.83
N ILE A 36 -19.32 -12.76 9.33
CA ILE A 36 -19.98 -11.47 9.53
C ILE A 36 -21.03 -11.27 8.43
N THR A 37 -22.30 -11.18 8.83
CA THR A 37 -23.42 -10.95 7.92
C THR A 37 -23.49 -9.49 7.43
N PRO A 38 -24.17 -9.19 6.31
CA PRO A 38 -24.32 -7.82 5.82
C PRO A 38 -24.95 -6.85 6.85
N SER A 39 -25.89 -7.31 7.67
CA SER A 39 -26.51 -6.46 8.71
C SER A 39 -25.55 -6.14 9.84
N GLN A 40 -24.71 -7.10 10.24
CA GLN A 40 -23.64 -6.88 11.22
C GLN A 40 -22.55 -5.97 10.66
N ALA A 41 -22.14 -6.15 9.40
CA ALA A 41 -21.18 -5.27 8.73
C ALA A 41 -21.69 -3.81 8.72
N LYS A 42 -22.97 -3.61 8.38
CA LYS A 42 -23.61 -2.28 8.47
C LYS A 42 -23.53 -1.72 9.89
N ALA A 43 -23.89 -2.52 10.91
CA ALA A 43 -23.84 -2.09 12.31
C ALA A 43 -22.41 -1.73 12.78
N ILE A 44 -21.39 -2.42 12.26
CA ILE A 44 -19.97 -2.12 12.55
C ILE A 44 -19.58 -0.76 11.94
N PHE A 45 -19.97 -0.46 10.71
CA PHE A 45 -19.75 0.87 10.13
C PHE A 45 -20.51 1.96 10.88
N ASP A 46 -21.79 1.75 11.17
CA ASP A 46 -22.60 2.72 11.92
C ASP A 46 -21.98 3.02 13.30
N LEU A 47 -21.46 1.98 13.96
CA LEU A 47 -20.73 2.13 15.21
C LEU A 47 -19.41 2.88 15.00
N ASN A 48 -18.63 2.55 13.96
CA ASN A 48 -17.40 3.26 13.66
C ASN A 48 -17.65 4.76 13.46
N ASP A 49 -18.74 5.14 12.79
CA ASP A 49 -19.09 6.54 12.54
C ASP A 49 -19.47 7.27 13.83
N ALA A 50 -20.13 6.58 14.78
CA ALA A 50 -20.58 7.13 16.05
C ALA A 50 -19.47 7.31 17.10
N LEU A 51 -18.34 6.60 16.96
CA LEU A 51 -17.25 6.66 17.94
C LEU A 51 -16.48 7.98 17.87
N THR A 52 -16.32 8.61 19.03
CA THR A 52 -15.49 9.84 19.16
C THR A 52 -14.01 9.49 19.07
N GLU A 53 -13.59 8.46 19.80
CA GLU A 53 -12.24 7.91 19.76
C GLU A 53 -12.29 6.46 19.31
N ARG A 54 -11.31 6.06 18.49
CA ARG A 54 -11.18 4.71 17.95
C ARG A 54 -9.90 4.09 18.51
N PRO A 55 -9.97 3.39 19.65
CA PRO A 55 -8.80 2.74 20.22
C PRO A 55 -8.26 1.67 19.26
N GLU A 56 -6.99 1.32 19.40
CA GLU A 56 -6.31 0.34 18.54
C GLU A 56 -7.07 -0.99 18.48
N GLU A 57 -7.57 -1.48 19.62
CA GLU A 57 -8.38 -2.71 19.70
C GLU A 57 -9.66 -2.64 18.84
N TRP A 58 -10.28 -1.46 18.75
CA TRP A 58 -11.45 -1.26 17.88
C TRP A 58 -11.03 -1.25 16.42
N VAL A 59 -9.95 -0.56 16.08
CA VAL A 59 -9.42 -0.51 14.70
C VAL A 59 -9.12 -1.93 14.21
N ASP A 60 -8.44 -2.75 15.02
CA ASP A 60 -8.14 -4.13 14.68
C ASP A 60 -9.40 -4.97 14.46
N PHE A 61 -10.38 -4.86 15.36
CA PHE A 61 -11.67 -5.53 15.20
C PHE A 61 -12.41 -5.08 13.93
N PHE A 62 -12.46 -3.77 13.67
CA PHE A 62 -13.14 -3.20 12.51
C PHE A 62 -12.50 -3.70 11.20
N VAL A 63 -11.16 -3.61 11.10
CA VAL A 63 -10.40 -4.05 9.94
C VAL A 63 -10.56 -5.55 9.69
N GLU A 64 -10.54 -6.36 10.76
CA GLU A 64 -10.73 -7.80 10.65
C GLU A 64 -12.16 -8.17 10.24
N ALA A 65 -13.17 -7.63 10.91
CA ALA A 65 -14.56 -7.97 10.67
C ALA A 65 -15.05 -7.56 9.28
N ILE A 66 -14.73 -6.32 8.87
CA ILE A 66 -15.12 -5.83 7.54
C ILE A 66 -14.23 -6.44 6.46
N GLY A 67 -12.93 -6.62 6.72
CA GLY A 67 -12.04 -7.29 5.79
C GLY A 67 -12.49 -8.72 5.48
N ASP A 68 -12.85 -9.48 6.51
CA ASP A 68 -13.40 -10.84 6.37
C ASP A 68 -14.73 -10.83 5.60
N HIS A 69 -15.65 -9.92 5.94
CA HIS A 69 -16.91 -9.76 5.23
C HIS A 69 -16.71 -9.49 3.73
N VAL A 70 -15.80 -8.57 3.38
CA VAL A 70 -15.55 -8.18 1.99
C VAL A 70 -14.82 -9.28 1.22
N LEU A 71 -13.80 -9.90 1.80
CA LEU A 71 -12.96 -10.89 1.10
C LEU A 71 -13.55 -12.29 1.08
N ASN A 72 -14.32 -12.67 2.11
CA ASN A 72 -14.79 -14.04 2.28
C ASN A 72 -16.32 -14.19 2.25
N GLY A 73 -17.07 -13.08 2.22
CA GLY A 73 -18.53 -13.09 2.24
C GLY A 73 -19.21 -13.44 0.91
N ILE A 74 -18.48 -13.38 -0.21
CA ILE A 74 -18.99 -13.75 -1.54
C ILE A 74 -17.92 -14.60 -2.26
N ASP A 75 -18.34 -15.67 -2.92
CA ASP A 75 -17.45 -16.47 -3.76
C ASP A 75 -17.14 -15.78 -5.10
N PRO A 76 -15.89 -15.85 -5.61
CA PRO A 76 -14.76 -16.56 -5.03
C PRO A 76 -14.07 -15.77 -3.91
N LYS A 77 -13.79 -16.44 -2.79
CA LYS A 77 -13.05 -15.87 -1.66
C LYS A 77 -11.70 -15.30 -2.09
N GLY A 78 -11.29 -14.21 -1.44
CA GLY A 78 -10.03 -13.50 -1.74
C GLY A 78 -10.14 -12.48 -2.87
N HIS A 79 -11.29 -12.38 -3.56
CA HIS A 79 -11.50 -11.43 -4.65
C HIS A 79 -12.52 -10.37 -4.24
N VAL A 80 -12.19 -9.10 -4.49
CA VAL A 80 -13.14 -7.99 -4.38
C VAL A 80 -13.74 -7.73 -5.76
N SER A 81 -15.07 -7.74 -5.87
CA SER A 81 -15.77 -7.40 -7.11
C SER A 81 -15.86 -5.89 -7.32
N GLU A 82 -16.14 -5.44 -8.55
CA GLU A 82 -16.38 -4.01 -8.83
C GLU A 82 -17.55 -3.45 -8.00
N GLU A 83 -18.65 -4.20 -7.85
CA GLU A 83 -19.80 -3.81 -7.03
C GLU A 83 -19.43 -3.67 -5.55
N GLN A 84 -18.65 -4.61 -5.00
CA GLN A 84 -18.14 -4.51 -3.63
C GLN A 84 -17.22 -3.29 -3.48
N GLY A 85 -16.39 -3.00 -4.48
CA GLY A 85 -15.53 -1.80 -4.50
C GLY A 85 -16.35 -0.51 -4.47
N TYR A 86 -17.38 -0.39 -5.30
CA TYR A 86 -18.27 0.78 -5.30
C TYR A 86 -19.05 0.93 -4.01
N TRP A 87 -19.58 -0.17 -3.49
CA TRP A 87 -20.28 -0.19 -2.20
C TRP A 87 -19.36 0.26 -1.07
N LEU A 88 -18.13 -0.25 -1.04
CA LEU A 88 -17.17 0.06 0.02
C LEU A 88 -16.74 1.53 -0.04
N ILE A 89 -16.41 2.05 -1.23
CA ILE A 89 -16.12 3.49 -1.41
C ILE A 89 -17.32 4.31 -0.93
N SER A 90 -18.53 4.00 -1.40
CA SER A 90 -19.74 4.71 -1.00
C SER A 90 -19.95 4.72 0.52
N ARG A 91 -19.71 3.59 1.21
CA ARG A 91 -19.89 3.49 2.65
C ARG A 91 -18.81 4.23 3.46
N LEU A 92 -17.59 4.28 2.95
CA LEU A 92 -16.44 4.92 3.61
C LEU A 92 -16.36 6.42 3.38
N SER A 93 -17.04 6.91 2.34
CA SER A 93 -16.81 8.23 1.77
C SER A 93 -18.13 8.94 1.51
N ASP A 94 -18.93 9.15 2.57
CA ASP A 94 -20.17 9.93 2.51
C ASP A 94 -19.93 11.37 1.99
N SER A 95 -18.74 11.93 2.24
CA SER A 95 -18.31 13.27 1.83
C SER A 95 -17.42 13.29 0.57
N GLY A 96 -17.16 12.13 -0.05
CA GLY A 96 -16.17 11.99 -1.12
C GLY A 96 -14.74 11.67 -0.62
N HIS A 97 -14.50 11.62 0.70
CA HIS A 97 -13.20 11.37 1.31
C HIS A 97 -13.28 10.45 2.55
N LEU A 98 -12.16 9.82 2.90
CA LEU A 98 -12.03 9.03 4.12
C LEU A 98 -11.99 9.92 5.37
N ASN A 99 -12.67 9.48 6.42
CA ASN A 99 -12.86 10.24 7.65
C ASN A 99 -12.01 9.72 8.81
N SER A 100 -11.52 8.47 8.76
CA SER A 100 -10.77 7.88 9.87
C SER A 100 -9.60 6.98 9.48
N MET A 101 -8.61 6.88 10.37
CA MET A 101 -7.48 5.95 10.22
C MET A 101 -7.92 4.48 10.13
N ALA A 102 -9.04 4.12 10.77
CA ALA A 102 -9.58 2.77 10.72
C ALA A 102 -9.97 2.36 9.29
N GLU A 103 -10.56 3.28 8.56
CA GLU A 103 -11.01 3.08 7.17
C GLU A 103 -9.80 2.96 6.22
N LEU A 104 -8.79 3.82 6.39
CA LEU A 104 -7.56 3.72 5.60
C LEU A 104 -6.81 2.41 5.89
N HIS A 105 -6.77 1.97 7.14
CA HIS A 105 -6.21 0.67 7.51
C HIS A 105 -6.99 -0.49 6.90
N LEU A 106 -8.33 -0.42 6.87
CA LEU A 106 -9.17 -1.42 6.20
C LEU A 106 -8.81 -1.52 4.72
N LEU A 107 -8.77 -0.38 4.02
CA LEU A 107 -8.45 -0.38 2.59
C LEU A 107 -7.03 -0.87 2.30
N THR A 108 -6.06 -0.47 3.13
CA THR A 108 -4.69 -0.97 3.04
C THR A 108 -4.63 -2.48 3.27
N ARG A 109 -5.39 -2.99 4.25
CA ARG A 109 -5.45 -4.42 4.54
C ARG A 109 -6.05 -5.23 3.38
N LEU A 110 -7.09 -4.68 2.73
CA LEU A 110 -7.72 -5.34 1.59
C LEU A 110 -6.73 -5.51 0.43
N VAL A 111 -5.98 -4.49 0.06
CA VAL A 111 -4.99 -4.61 -1.04
C VAL A 111 -3.83 -5.54 -0.69
N GLU A 112 -3.49 -5.69 0.61
CA GLU A 112 -2.46 -6.61 1.08
C GLU A 112 -2.88 -8.08 1.06
N GLN A 113 -4.16 -8.37 1.34
CA GLN A 113 -4.65 -9.73 1.52
C GLN A 113 -5.40 -10.29 0.31
N ALA A 114 -6.03 -9.44 -0.48
CA ALA A 114 -6.80 -9.87 -1.63
C ALA A 114 -5.90 -10.47 -2.72
N ASP A 115 -6.44 -11.46 -3.43
CA ASP A 115 -5.87 -11.96 -4.68
C ASP A 115 -6.14 -10.98 -5.83
N SER A 116 -7.26 -10.24 -5.77
CA SER A 116 -7.60 -9.20 -6.75
C SER A 116 -8.50 -8.12 -6.14
N VAL A 117 -8.22 -6.87 -6.49
CA VAL A 117 -8.98 -5.68 -6.11
C VAL A 117 -9.33 -4.88 -7.38
N PRO A 118 -10.57 -4.36 -7.50
CA PRO A 118 -10.98 -3.63 -8.70
C PRO A 118 -10.22 -2.29 -8.83
N GLU A 119 -10.13 -1.77 -10.04
CA GLU A 119 -9.37 -0.55 -10.33
C GLU A 119 -9.91 0.69 -9.61
N ASN A 120 -11.24 0.84 -9.51
CA ASN A 120 -11.88 1.95 -8.79
C ASN A 120 -11.38 2.05 -7.34
N LEU A 121 -11.27 0.92 -6.63
CA LEU A 121 -10.84 0.90 -5.24
C LEU A 121 -9.35 1.21 -5.11
N ARG A 122 -8.50 0.68 -6.00
CA ARG A 122 -7.05 0.98 -6.00
C ARG A 122 -6.78 2.46 -6.29
N CYS A 123 -7.45 3.02 -7.29
CA CYS A 123 -7.35 4.46 -7.60
C CYS A 123 -7.78 5.31 -6.41
N PHE A 124 -8.93 5.00 -5.81
CA PHE A 124 -9.45 5.74 -4.66
C PHE A 124 -8.46 5.78 -3.48
N ILE A 125 -7.82 4.64 -3.15
CA ILE A 125 -6.82 4.57 -2.07
C ILE A 125 -5.63 5.49 -2.35
N LEU A 126 -5.12 5.46 -3.59
CA LEU A 126 -3.97 6.29 -3.98
C LEU A 126 -4.33 7.78 -3.99
N GLU A 127 -5.53 8.13 -4.48
CA GLU A 127 -6.05 9.49 -4.49
C GLU A 127 -6.24 10.06 -3.07
N GLU A 128 -6.75 9.25 -2.13
CA GLU A 128 -6.91 9.66 -0.73
C GLU A 128 -5.57 9.86 -0.01
N LEU A 129 -4.57 9.01 -0.29
CA LEU A 129 -3.21 9.18 0.24
C LEU A 129 -2.55 10.42 -0.34
N GLU A 130 -2.66 10.63 -1.65
CA GLU A 130 -2.14 11.83 -2.32
C GLU A 130 -2.75 13.08 -1.70
N ARG A 131 -4.09 13.12 -1.64
CA ARG A 131 -4.83 14.23 -1.05
C ARG A 131 -4.38 14.51 0.37
N ALA A 132 -4.33 13.49 1.24
CA ALA A 132 -3.96 13.68 2.64
C ALA A 132 -2.58 14.31 2.82
N ILE A 133 -1.60 13.90 2.02
CA ILE A 133 -0.24 14.46 2.03
C ILE A 133 -0.24 15.91 1.53
N LEU A 134 -0.93 16.19 0.41
CA LEU A 134 -0.91 17.49 -0.24
C LEU A 134 -1.70 18.55 0.54
N THR A 135 -2.90 18.21 1.01
CA THR A 135 -3.78 19.17 1.70
C THR A 135 -3.53 19.22 3.20
N GLY A 136 -2.84 18.22 3.76
CA GLY A 136 -2.73 18.07 5.20
C GLY A 136 -4.08 17.76 5.86
N THR A 137 -5.08 17.25 5.11
CA THR A 137 -6.41 16.86 5.62
C THR A 137 -6.75 15.44 5.21
N GLY A 138 -7.30 14.63 6.11
CA GLY A 138 -7.68 13.24 5.82
C GLY A 138 -7.25 12.31 6.95
N PRO A 139 -7.34 10.98 6.77
CA PRO A 139 -7.12 10.02 7.85
C PRO A 139 -5.76 10.15 8.56
N THR A 140 -4.68 10.42 7.81
CA THR A 140 -3.32 10.57 8.35
C THR A 140 -3.05 11.95 8.94
N ARG A 141 -4.06 12.82 9.02
CA ARG A 141 -3.92 14.27 9.24
C ARG A 141 -5.12 14.89 9.96
N CYS A 142 -4.97 16.16 10.38
CA CYS A 142 -6.02 16.90 11.09
C CYS A 142 -6.29 18.32 10.54
N GLY A 143 -5.71 18.70 9.40
CA GLY A 143 -6.04 19.96 8.70
C GLY A 143 -5.34 21.24 9.19
N GLY A 144 -4.29 21.13 10.01
CA GLY A 144 -3.50 22.29 10.45
C GLY A 144 -2.52 22.79 9.37
N GLU A 145 -2.20 24.10 9.38
CA GLU A 145 -1.27 24.71 8.41
C GLU A 145 0.12 24.04 8.38
N LEU A 146 0.62 23.59 9.55
CA LEU A 146 1.90 22.88 9.67
C LEU A 146 1.81 21.40 9.23
N ALA A 147 0.62 20.90 8.91
CA ALA A 147 0.38 19.48 8.63
C ALA A 147 0.37 19.15 7.12
N ALA A 148 0.38 20.16 6.24
CA ALA A 148 0.33 19.98 4.79
C ALA A 148 1.73 19.90 4.15
N ASN A 149 1.77 19.40 2.90
CA ASN A 149 2.94 19.45 2.00
C ASN A 149 4.23 18.77 2.51
N HIS A 150 4.13 17.80 3.42
CA HIS A 150 5.26 16.94 3.80
C HIS A 150 4.81 15.49 3.96
N VAL A 151 5.73 14.57 3.72
CA VAL A 151 5.48 13.13 3.89
C VAL A 151 5.97 12.67 5.26
N THR A 152 5.09 12.06 6.05
CA THR A 152 5.44 11.49 7.36
C THR A 152 5.92 10.03 7.26
N SER A 153 6.59 9.52 8.30
CA SER A 153 6.99 8.10 8.35
C SER A 153 5.78 7.15 8.35
N ALA A 154 4.65 7.58 8.93
CA ALA A 154 3.40 6.83 8.89
C ALA A 154 2.87 6.68 7.45
N GLU A 155 2.87 7.77 6.67
CA GLU A 155 2.47 7.72 5.27
C GLU A 155 3.46 6.96 4.40
N CYS A 156 4.77 7.07 4.65
CA CYS A 156 5.76 6.23 3.97
C CYS A 156 5.47 4.75 4.20
N THR A 157 5.05 4.39 5.42
CA THR A 157 4.66 3.02 5.76
C THR A 157 3.42 2.57 4.99
N ILE A 158 2.38 3.41 4.94
CA ILE A 158 1.13 3.08 4.23
C ILE A 158 1.34 3.04 2.72
N LEU A 159 2.01 4.04 2.14
CA LEU A 159 2.36 4.06 0.71
C LEU A 159 3.16 2.82 0.30
N ARG A 160 4.14 2.41 1.10
CA ARG A 160 4.89 1.16 0.85
C ARG A 160 3.97 -0.06 0.88
N ARG A 161 3.04 -0.13 1.84
CA ARG A 161 2.08 -1.25 1.95
C ARG A 161 1.14 -1.32 0.76
N VAL A 162 0.68 -0.17 0.24
CA VAL A 162 -0.26 -0.08 -0.88
C VAL A 162 0.43 -0.32 -2.23
N ILE A 163 1.52 0.41 -2.53
CA ILE A 163 2.18 0.37 -3.85
C ILE A 163 2.77 -1.00 -4.14
N PHE A 164 3.29 -1.69 -3.12
CA PHE A 164 3.93 -2.98 -3.29
C PHE A 164 3.03 -4.16 -2.91
N ALA A 165 1.73 -3.91 -2.66
CA ALA A 165 0.79 -4.94 -2.27
C ALA A 165 0.60 -6.01 -3.36
N PRO A 166 0.20 -7.24 -3.01
CA PRO A 166 -0.17 -8.26 -4.00
C PRO A 166 -1.29 -7.82 -4.94
N ALA A 167 -2.31 -7.11 -4.45
CA ALA A 167 -3.41 -6.60 -5.28
C ALA A 167 -3.23 -5.12 -5.68
N SER A 168 -1.99 -4.63 -5.80
CA SER A 168 -1.67 -3.30 -6.33
C SER A 168 -1.92 -3.19 -7.85
N ASP A 169 -1.58 -2.07 -8.49
CA ASP A 169 -1.67 -1.95 -9.95
C ASP A 169 -0.80 -2.94 -10.72
N ARG A 170 0.31 -3.34 -10.12
CA ARG A 170 1.12 -4.45 -10.61
C ARG A 170 1.64 -5.26 -9.43
N PRO A 171 1.17 -6.49 -9.19
CA PRO A 171 1.65 -7.31 -8.07
C PRO A 171 3.19 -7.40 -8.02
N ALA A 172 3.79 -6.95 -6.91
CA ALA A 172 5.24 -6.88 -6.69
C ALA A 172 6.05 -6.06 -7.73
N ALA A 173 5.38 -5.23 -8.51
CA ALA A 173 5.98 -4.24 -9.38
C ALA A 173 5.30 -2.88 -9.18
N VAL A 174 5.83 -1.82 -9.79
CA VAL A 174 5.18 -0.51 -9.71
C VAL A 174 4.58 -0.19 -11.08
N SER A 175 3.34 0.30 -11.06
CA SER A 175 2.63 0.75 -12.25
C SER A 175 3.06 2.15 -12.65
N LYS A 176 2.72 2.55 -13.88
CA LYS A 176 2.95 3.94 -14.30
C LYS A 176 2.19 4.93 -13.41
N ARG A 177 0.95 4.60 -13.01
CA ARG A 177 0.11 5.44 -12.15
C ARG A 177 0.74 5.66 -10.78
N GLU A 178 1.24 4.59 -10.17
CA GLU A 178 1.92 4.64 -8.88
C GLU A 178 3.24 5.42 -8.98
N ALA A 179 3.99 5.26 -10.07
CA ALA A 179 5.21 6.03 -10.31
C ALA A 179 4.91 7.53 -10.54
N ASP A 180 3.87 7.84 -11.32
CA ASP A 180 3.40 9.22 -11.55
C ASP A 180 2.95 9.86 -10.21
N LEU A 181 2.24 9.11 -9.36
CA LEU A 181 1.87 9.52 -8.00
C LEU A 181 3.10 9.88 -7.15
N LEU A 182 4.11 9.00 -7.11
CA LEU A 182 5.34 9.24 -6.36
C LEU A 182 6.04 10.53 -6.82
N PHE A 183 6.06 10.79 -8.13
CA PHE A 183 6.59 12.05 -8.67
C PHE A 183 5.75 13.28 -8.29
N ARG A 184 4.42 13.19 -8.31
CA ARG A 184 3.55 14.30 -7.89
C ARG A 184 3.75 14.64 -6.41
N ILE A 185 3.81 13.63 -5.54
CA ILE A 185 4.11 13.83 -4.12
C ILE A 185 5.51 14.44 -3.96
N LYS A 186 6.52 13.92 -4.65
CA LYS A 186 7.90 14.46 -4.61
C LYS A 186 7.93 15.94 -5.00
N GLN A 187 7.30 16.31 -6.11
CA GLN A 187 7.26 17.68 -6.60
C GLN A 187 6.60 18.62 -5.57
N ALA A 188 5.48 18.21 -4.99
CA ALA A 188 4.77 19.03 -4.01
C ALA A 188 5.49 19.15 -2.66
N THR A 189 6.28 18.15 -2.30
CA THR A 189 6.95 18.06 -0.99
C THR A 189 8.45 18.35 -1.04
N ARG A 190 8.99 18.77 -2.20
CA ARG A 190 10.44 18.93 -2.47
C ARG A 190 11.18 19.78 -1.44
N HIS A 191 10.53 20.80 -0.88
CA HIS A 191 11.14 21.76 0.05
C HIS A 191 10.66 21.58 1.50
N ALA A 192 9.95 20.51 1.78
CA ALA A 192 9.40 20.25 3.10
C ALA A 192 10.30 19.32 3.91
N GLU A 193 10.06 19.27 5.22
CA GLU A 193 10.72 18.35 6.14
C GLU A 193 10.10 16.95 6.01
N ASN A 194 10.40 16.29 4.89
CA ASN A 194 9.95 14.92 4.66
C ASN A 194 10.65 13.93 5.59
N ALA A 195 9.94 12.85 5.91
CA ALA A 195 10.50 11.72 6.62
C ALA A 195 11.72 11.16 5.87
N PRO A 196 12.79 10.75 6.59
CA PRO A 196 14.03 10.29 5.97
C PRO A 196 13.85 9.05 5.08
N GLU A 197 12.81 8.23 5.30
CA GLU A 197 12.48 7.06 4.49
C GLU A 197 11.82 7.41 3.15
N TRP A 198 11.37 8.66 2.97
CA TRP A 198 10.64 9.08 1.77
C TRP A 198 11.50 8.98 0.52
N GLU A 199 12.75 9.45 0.57
CA GLU A 199 13.68 9.37 -0.57
C GLU A 199 13.88 7.93 -1.01
N GLN A 200 14.10 7.04 -0.04
CA GLN A 200 14.27 5.63 -0.32
C GLN A 200 13.01 5.02 -0.96
N LEU A 201 11.83 5.33 -0.44
CA LEU A 201 10.57 4.84 -1.00
C LEU A 201 10.35 5.33 -2.45
N PHE A 202 10.59 6.62 -2.70
CA PHE A 202 10.51 7.22 -4.02
C PHE A 202 11.46 6.53 -5.01
N VAL A 203 12.75 6.44 -4.67
CA VAL A 203 13.77 5.82 -5.53
C VAL A 203 13.43 4.37 -5.83
N GLN A 204 13.07 3.59 -4.81
CA GLN A 204 12.72 2.18 -4.96
C GLN A 204 11.47 1.99 -5.82
N GLY A 205 10.43 2.80 -5.61
CA GLY A 205 9.18 2.72 -6.36
C GLY A 205 9.38 3.02 -7.85
N VAL A 206 10.02 4.16 -8.15
CA VAL A 206 10.26 4.58 -9.53
C VAL A 206 11.24 3.63 -10.24
N ALA A 207 12.31 3.20 -9.57
CA ALA A 207 13.22 2.23 -10.16
C ALA A 207 12.55 0.87 -10.42
N ASN A 208 11.59 0.45 -9.58
CA ASN A 208 10.82 -0.76 -9.83
C ASN A 208 9.95 -0.63 -11.09
N TYR A 209 9.25 0.52 -11.26
CA TYR A 209 8.50 0.81 -12.49
C TYR A 209 9.38 0.73 -13.74
N LEU A 210 10.57 1.35 -13.72
CA LEU A 210 11.49 1.41 -14.86
C LEU A 210 12.16 0.07 -15.21
N ARG A 211 12.23 -0.88 -14.27
CA ARG A 211 12.97 -2.15 -14.43
C ARG A 211 12.08 -3.37 -14.67
N GLY A 212 10.77 -3.26 -14.46
CA GLY A 212 9.99 -4.41 -13.99
C GLY A 212 8.70 -4.70 -14.75
N PHE A 213 8.83 -5.25 -15.95
CA PHE A 213 7.84 -6.18 -16.48
C PHE A 213 7.57 -7.33 -15.49
N SER A 214 6.30 -7.53 -15.12
CA SER A 214 5.76 -8.82 -14.68
C SER A 214 4.72 -9.21 -15.74
N PRO A 215 4.79 -10.39 -16.39
CA PRO A 215 3.66 -10.86 -17.18
C PRO A 215 2.45 -10.84 -16.25
N SER A 216 1.32 -10.33 -16.72
CA SER A 216 0.08 -10.21 -15.95
C SER A 216 -0.40 -11.51 -15.29
N ASN A 217 0.18 -12.66 -15.69
CA ASN A 217 -0.10 -14.01 -15.21
C ASN A 217 1.08 -14.69 -14.48
N ALA A 218 2.17 -13.98 -14.17
CA ALA A 218 3.26 -14.56 -13.40
C ALA A 218 2.86 -14.61 -11.93
N GLN A 219 2.28 -15.74 -11.51
CA GLN A 219 2.20 -16.10 -10.09
C GLN A 219 3.50 -15.72 -9.40
N LEU A 220 3.41 -14.88 -8.37
CA LEU A 220 4.57 -14.43 -7.62
C LEU A 220 5.33 -15.67 -7.14
N SER A 221 6.48 -15.96 -7.76
CA SER A 221 7.30 -17.09 -7.33
C SER A 221 7.56 -16.93 -5.82
N ARG A 222 7.59 -18.04 -5.08
CA ARG A 222 7.81 -18.02 -3.62
C ARG A 222 9.03 -17.18 -3.18
N LYS A 223 10.06 -17.11 -4.04
CA LYS A 223 11.25 -16.27 -3.83
C LYS A 223 10.96 -14.77 -3.97
N LYS A 224 10.17 -14.37 -4.96
CA LYS A 224 9.71 -12.99 -5.15
C LYS A 224 8.79 -12.55 -4.01
N ALA A 225 7.84 -13.41 -3.59
CA ALA A 225 6.99 -13.14 -2.44
C ALA A 225 7.81 -12.91 -1.16
N LYS A 226 8.85 -13.71 -0.91
CA LYS A 226 9.75 -13.53 0.24
C LYS A 226 10.64 -12.27 0.13
N ALA A 227 11.07 -11.91 -1.08
CA ALA A 227 11.83 -10.69 -1.31
C ALA A 227 10.96 -9.45 -1.10
N LEU A 228 9.71 -9.50 -1.57
CA LEU A 228 8.71 -8.49 -1.33
C LEU A 228 8.40 -8.34 0.16
N ASP A 229 8.17 -9.44 0.88
CA ASP A 229 7.91 -9.44 2.33
C ASP A 229 9.08 -8.81 3.13
N LYS A 230 10.33 -9.18 2.77
CA LYS A 230 11.52 -8.54 3.34
C LYS A 230 11.59 -7.05 3.00
N PHE A 231 11.22 -6.67 1.78
CA PHE A 231 11.21 -5.28 1.32
C PHE A 231 10.14 -4.43 2.02
N MET A 232 8.92 -4.96 2.17
CA MET A 232 7.83 -4.32 2.93
C MET A 232 8.21 -4.12 4.40
N SER A 233 9.01 -5.04 4.95
CA SER A 233 9.45 -5.03 6.35
C SER A 233 10.70 -4.18 6.64
N ASP A 234 11.43 -3.73 5.60
CA ASP A 234 12.68 -2.97 5.78
C ASP A 234 12.40 -1.50 6.10
N ARG A 235 12.77 -1.07 7.32
CA ARG A 235 12.56 0.28 7.86
C ARG A 235 13.87 1.04 8.11
N ASN A 236 15.02 0.55 7.62
CA ASN A 236 16.31 1.13 7.98
C ASN A 236 16.63 2.46 7.25
N HIS A 237 16.79 3.53 8.03
CA HIS A 237 16.93 4.94 7.62
C HIS A 237 18.25 5.37 6.94
N HIS A 238 19.03 4.48 6.34
CA HIS A 238 20.36 4.84 5.84
C HIS A 238 20.68 4.22 4.49
N ALA A 239 20.07 4.76 3.43
CA ALA A 239 20.35 4.38 2.04
C ALA A 239 21.87 4.31 1.75
N GLY A 240 22.65 5.30 2.19
CA GLY A 240 24.10 5.36 1.94
C GLY A 240 24.97 4.41 2.80
N ARG A 241 24.54 3.98 3.99
CA ARG A 241 25.36 3.14 4.90
C ARG A 241 25.09 1.65 4.72
N PHE A 242 23.90 1.30 4.22
CA PHE A 242 23.54 -0.05 3.80
C PHE A 242 24.35 -0.49 2.55
N LEU A 243 24.53 0.42 1.58
CA LEU A 243 25.34 0.21 0.37
C LEU A 243 26.81 -0.10 0.70
N GLY A 244 27.40 0.61 1.67
CA GLY A 244 28.80 0.39 2.08
C GLY A 244 29.08 -0.96 2.74
N ARG A 245 28.10 -1.57 3.43
CA ARG A 245 28.28 -2.89 4.08
C ARG A 245 27.97 -4.06 3.15
N MET A 246 27.00 -3.93 2.25
CA MET A 246 26.73 -4.97 1.24
C MET A 246 27.91 -5.21 0.30
N ALA A 247 28.64 -4.15 -0.09
CA ALA A 247 29.84 -4.25 -0.90
C ALA A 247 31.04 -4.88 -0.16
N GLN A 248 31.11 -4.73 1.17
CA GLN A 248 32.22 -5.27 1.99
C GLN A 248 31.99 -6.71 2.45
N GLU A 249 30.75 -7.11 2.75
CA GLU A 249 30.50 -8.42 3.37
C GLU A 249 30.25 -9.57 2.40
N ALA A 250 30.06 -9.32 1.10
CA ALA A 250 29.82 -10.41 0.17
C ALA A 250 30.18 -10.12 -1.30
N PRO A 251 31.48 -10.03 -1.64
CA PRO A 251 31.93 -9.76 -3.01
C PRO A 251 31.48 -10.84 -4.03
N ASN A 252 31.01 -12.01 -3.57
CA ASN A 252 30.57 -13.14 -4.40
C ASN A 252 29.11 -13.60 -4.17
N SER A 253 28.28 -12.90 -3.37
CA SER A 253 26.88 -13.33 -3.12
C SER A 253 25.84 -12.69 -4.04
N MET A 254 26.20 -11.63 -4.78
CA MET A 254 25.37 -11.00 -5.81
C MET A 254 24.99 -11.99 -6.92
N GLY A 255 25.81 -13.02 -7.17
CA GLY A 255 25.53 -14.08 -8.14
C GLY A 255 24.66 -15.25 -7.64
N VAL A 256 24.28 -15.27 -6.36
CA VAL A 256 23.56 -16.40 -5.74
C VAL A 256 22.13 -16.01 -5.31
N VAL A 257 21.87 -14.70 -5.16
CA VAL A 257 20.50 -14.14 -5.03
C VAL A 257 19.77 -14.13 -6.38
N PHE A 258 20.50 -14.15 -7.50
CA PHE A 258 19.98 -14.40 -8.84
C PHE A 258 20.16 -15.87 -9.21
N GLY A 259 19.10 -16.49 -9.73
CA GLY A 259 18.99 -17.93 -9.85
C GLY A 259 20.13 -18.57 -10.65
N ARG A 260 20.88 -19.47 -10.00
CA ARG A 260 21.68 -20.47 -10.69
C ARG A 260 21.41 -21.85 -10.10
N LYS A 261 20.43 -22.54 -10.66
CA LYS A 261 20.48 -24.00 -10.80
C LYS A 261 19.73 -24.41 -12.07
N ARG A 262 20.48 -24.99 -13.00
CA ARG A 262 20.08 -25.36 -14.36
C ARG A 262 18.95 -26.41 -14.35
N THR A 263 17.89 -26.12 -15.09
CA THR A 263 17.03 -27.10 -15.78
C THR A 263 16.64 -26.50 -17.14
N ASP A 264 16.74 -27.29 -18.20
CA ASP A 264 16.93 -26.94 -19.62
C ASP A 264 15.80 -26.15 -20.34
N SER A 265 14.84 -25.56 -19.64
CA SER A 265 13.73 -24.77 -20.21
C SER A 265 13.85 -23.24 -19.97
N THR A 266 14.91 -22.78 -19.33
CA THR A 266 15.10 -21.39 -18.82
C THR A 266 15.73 -20.39 -19.78
N VAL A 267 16.36 -20.85 -20.86
CA VAL A 267 17.13 -19.99 -21.80
C VAL A 267 16.25 -18.95 -22.51
N SER A 268 14.95 -19.22 -22.68
CA SER A 268 14.00 -18.27 -23.29
C SER A 268 13.56 -17.18 -22.30
N LEU A 269 13.27 -17.56 -21.06
CA LEU A 269 12.83 -16.63 -20.01
C LEU A 269 13.98 -15.71 -19.58
N ASP A 270 15.21 -16.22 -19.44
CA ASP A 270 16.37 -15.42 -19.05
C ASP A 270 16.73 -14.36 -20.11
N LYS A 271 16.58 -14.68 -21.40
CA LYS A 271 16.74 -13.71 -22.49
C LYS A 271 15.62 -12.67 -22.53
N GLN A 272 14.39 -13.06 -22.21
CA GLN A 272 13.25 -12.14 -22.08
C GLN A 272 13.41 -11.21 -20.87
N VAL A 273 13.89 -11.73 -19.74
CA VAL A 273 14.21 -10.97 -18.53
C VAL A 273 15.36 -10.00 -18.77
N ALA A 274 16.43 -10.42 -19.44
CA ALA A 274 17.57 -9.55 -19.78
C ALA A 274 17.18 -8.42 -20.76
N ARG A 275 16.27 -8.69 -21.71
CA ARG A 275 15.74 -7.69 -22.64
C ARG A 275 14.73 -6.75 -21.98
N ALA A 276 13.95 -7.24 -21.01
CA ALA A 276 13.00 -6.44 -20.23
C ALA A 276 13.65 -5.64 -19.10
N ALA A 277 14.86 -5.99 -18.68
CA ALA A 277 15.65 -5.20 -17.72
C ALA A 277 16.26 -3.93 -18.33
N GLN A 278 16.15 -3.76 -19.65
CA GLN A 278 16.53 -2.53 -20.33
C GLN A 278 15.37 -1.55 -20.29
N ILE A 279 15.61 -0.35 -19.75
CA ILE A 279 14.67 0.76 -19.83
C ILE A 279 14.34 1.00 -21.31
N SER A 280 13.07 0.86 -21.66
CA SER A 280 12.59 1.11 -23.03
C SER A 280 12.72 2.59 -23.38
N THR A 281 12.73 2.92 -24.67
CA THR A 281 12.72 4.31 -25.14
C THR A 281 11.55 5.11 -24.57
N THR A 282 10.39 4.47 -24.38
CA THR A 282 9.19 5.09 -23.80
C THR A 282 9.37 5.39 -22.32
N GLU A 283 9.94 4.46 -21.56
CA GLU A 283 10.25 4.66 -20.13
C GLU A 283 11.36 5.69 -19.93
N GLN A 284 12.36 5.71 -20.81
CA GLN A 284 13.41 6.73 -20.79
C GLN A 284 12.83 8.12 -21.07
N LYS A 285 11.96 8.25 -22.09
CA LYS A 285 11.28 9.52 -22.37
C LYS A 285 10.40 9.95 -21.20
N TRP A 286 9.61 9.04 -20.62
CA TRP A 286 8.79 9.33 -19.45
C TRP A 286 9.63 9.81 -18.25
N LEU A 287 10.80 9.18 -18.05
CA LEU A 287 11.74 9.58 -17.01
C LEU A 287 12.31 10.97 -17.31
N ASP A 288 12.72 11.23 -18.54
CA ASP A 288 13.24 12.54 -18.96
C ASP A 288 12.17 13.66 -18.89
N ASP A 289 10.89 13.34 -19.10
CA ASP A 289 9.78 14.31 -18.95
C ASP A 289 9.56 14.68 -17.47
N HIS A 290 9.82 13.76 -16.54
CA HIS A 290 9.74 14.00 -15.09
C HIS A 290 11.03 14.61 -14.50
N LEU A 291 12.18 14.20 -15.03
CA LEU A 291 13.48 14.73 -14.66
C LEU A 291 13.72 16.02 -15.43
N GLY A 292 13.60 17.16 -14.75
CA GLY A 292 13.95 18.45 -15.33
C GLY A 292 15.37 18.49 -15.93
N PRO A 293 15.71 19.62 -16.61
CA PRO A 293 17.06 19.85 -17.11
C PRO A 293 18.12 19.52 -16.06
N ARG A 294 19.31 19.06 -16.46
CA ARG A 294 20.34 18.58 -15.51
C ARG A 294 20.67 19.57 -14.39
N GLY A 295 20.55 20.87 -14.63
CA GLY A 295 20.78 21.93 -13.64
C GLY A 295 19.64 22.18 -12.65
N GLU A 296 18.47 21.57 -12.83
CA GLU A 296 17.25 21.77 -12.02
C GLU A 296 16.83 20.49 -11.26
N ARG A 297 17.69 19.46 -11.29
CA ARG A 297 17.46 18.18 -10.60
C ARG A 297 17.64 18.34 -9.11
N ASP A 298 16.70 17.79 -8.34
CA ASP A 298 16.77 17.77 -6.88
C ASP A 298 17.57 16.57 -6.35
N ASP A 299 17.67 16.48 -5.04
CA ASP A 299 18.37 15.39 -4.36
C ASP A 299 17.74 14.02 -4.64
N TYR A 300 16.41 13.94 -4.73
CA TYR A 300 15.67 12.72 -5.09
C TYR A 300 15.96 12.25 -6.52
N ASP A 301 16.02 13.18 -7.48
CA ASP A 301 16.35 12.92 -8.88
C ASP A 301 17.79 12.40 -9.00
N CYS A 302 18.71 13.01 -8.24
CA CYS A 302 20.10 12.57 -8.17
C CYS A 302 20.22 11.18 -7.55
N ALA A 303 19.50 10.91 -6.45
CA ALA A 303 19.46 9.62 -5.79
C ALA A 303 18.89 8.51 -6.70
N LEU A 304 17.81 8.80 -7.45
CA LEU A 304 17.24 7.87 -8.42
C LEU A 304 18.23 7.53 -9.53
N LEU A 305 18.88 8.54 -10.11
CA LEU A 305 19.86 8.32 -11.17
C LEU A 305 21.10 7.57 -10.69
N ALA A 306 21.59 7.89 -9.48
CA ALA A 306 22.68 7.16 -8.85
C ALA A 306 22.32 5.68 -8.69
N PHE A 307 21.15 5.39 -8.11
CA PHE A 307 20.63 4.04 -7.96
C PHE A 307 20.52 3.28 -9.28
N LEU A 308 19.98 3.92 -10.34
CA LEU A 308 19.89 3.32 -11.67
C LEU A 308 21.26 3.07 -12.32
N SER A 309 22.29 3.82 -11.93
CA SER A 309 23.65 3.69 -12.47
C SER A 309 24.49 2.64 -11.76
N GLU A 310 24.43 2.57 -10.42
CA GLU A 310 25.13 1.57 -9.61
C GLU A 310 24.67 0.16 -9.95
N GLU A 311 23.37 -0.01 -10.24
CA GLU A 311 22.77 -1.28 -10.58
C GLU A 311 23.04 -1.74 -12.04
N ARG A 312 23.68 -0.90 -12.87
CA ARG A 312 24.11 -1.22 -14.24
C ARG A 312 25.59 -1.64 -14.33
N GLY A 313 26.39 -1.35 -13.30
CA GLY A 313 27.81 -1.72 -13.20
C GLY A 313 28.00 -3.10 -12.61
#